data_AF-A0A958FPR1-F1
#
_entry.id   AF-A0A958FPR1-F1
#
_cell.length_a   1.000
_cell.length_b   1.000
_cell.length_c   1.000
_cell.angle_alpha   90.00
_cell.angle_beta   90.00
_cell.angle_gamma   90.00
#
_symmetry.space_group_name_H-M   'P 1'
#
loop_
_entity.id
_entity.type
_entity.pdbx_description
1 polymer ?
#
loop_
_entity_poly.entity_id
_entity_poly.type
_entity_poly.pdbx_seq_one_letter_code
_entity_poly.pdbx_strand_id
1 'polypeptide(L)'
;PPEYMSFSRRTQRENFVVFKFVPAGTAKLAEWYERNQVLEIIAKDASQLVPLMRQYGIDYVIAPHAIEDADLANVFQNEKYWVYRER
;
A
#
# COMPACT_ATOMS: atom_id res chain seq x y z
N PRO A 1 -30.64 -14.58 -44.79
CA PRO A 1 -29.97 -15.79 -44.26
C PRO A 1 -29.99 -15.79 -42.72
N PRO A 2 -30.58 -16.81 -42.09
CA PRO A 2 -30.88 -16.86 -40.65
C PRO A 2 -29.67 -17.24 -39.77
N GLU A 3 -28.44 -17.01 -40.24
CA GLU A 3 -27.22 -17.43 -39.56
C GLU A 3 -26.79 -16.51 -38.40
N TYR A 4 -27.40 -15.32 -38.26
CA TYR A 4 -27.07 -14.38 -37.18
C TYR A 4 -27.89 -14.55 -35.89
N MET A 5 -28.85 -15.49 -35.84
CA MET A 5 -29.68 -15.74 -34.65
C MET A 5 -29.14 -16.87 -33.76
N SER A 6 -28.11 -17.61 -34.18
CA SER A 6 -27.57 -18.75 -33.42
C SER A 6 -26.46 -18.37 -32.44
N PHE A 7 -25.88 -17.16 -32.53
CA PHE A 7 -24.86 -16.70 -31.59
C PHE A 7 -25.42 -16.17 -30.26
N SER A 8 -26.75 -16.04 -30.12
CA SER A 8 -27.37 -15.52 -28.89
C SER A 8 -27.60 -16.55 -27.79
N ARG A 9 -27.11 -17.79 -27.92
CA ARG A 9 -27.39 -18.86 -26.93
C ARG A 9 -26.21 -19.81 -26.72
N ARG A 10 -25.04 -19.33 -26.28
CA ARG A 10 -24.06 -20.22 -25.62
C ARG A 10 -22.88 -19.58 -24.88
N THR A 11 -22.84 -18.26 -24.68
CA THR A 11 -21.97 -17.71 -23.65
C THR A 11 -22.59 -18.08 -22.31
N GLN A 12 -22.09 -19.17 -21.72
CA GLN A 12 -22.29 -19.51 -20.33
C GLN A 12 -22.08 -18.23 -19.54
N ARG A 13 -23.16 -17.65 -19.02
CA ARG A 13 -23.08 -16.71 -17.91
C ARG A 13 -22.64 -17.54 -16.72
N GLU A 14 -21.37 -17.93 -16.69
CA GLU A 14 -20.73 -18.22 -15.42
C GLU A 14 -20.93 -16.95 -14.61
N ASN A 15 -21.65 -17.09 -13.50
CA ASN A 15 -21.69 -16.02 -12.52
C ASN A 15 -20.24 -15.80 -12.11
N PHE A 16 -19.60 -14.77 -12.67
CA PHE A 16 -18.32 -14.27 -12.20
C PHE A 16 -18.58 -13.67 -10.81
N VAL A 17 -18.71 -14.54 -9.80
CA VAL A 17 -18.63 -14.14 -8.41
C VAL A 17 -17.15 -13.87 -8.17
N VAL A 18 -16.76 -12.64 -8.44
CA VAL A 18 -15.46 -12.15 -8.00
C VAL A 18 -15.59 -11.95 -6.50
N PHE A 19 -15.04 -12.86 -5.70
CA PHE A 19 -14.89 -12.71 -4.24
C PHE A 19 -13.86 -11.61 -3.91
N LYS A 20 -13.99 -10.41 -4.49
CA LYS A 20 -13.04 -9.30 -4.33
C LYS A 20 -13.21 -8.52 -3.03
N PHE A 21 -13.97 -9.04 -2.09
CA PHE A 21 -14.04 -8.53 -0.73
C PHE A 21 -14.11 -9.71 0.21
N VAL A 22 -12.96 -10.27 0.55
CA VAL A 22 -12.82 -10.96 1.83
C VAL A 22 -12.86 -9.83 2.85
N PRO A 23 -13.95 -9.63 3.63
CA PRO A 23 -13.91 -8.66 4.71
C PRO A 23 -12.70 -9.04 5.56
N ALA A 24 -11.74 -8.13 5.63
CA ALA A 24 -10.55 -8.31 6.43
C ALA A 24 -11.06 -8.66 7.84
N GLY A 25 -10.78 -9.87 8.33
CA GLY A 25 -11.26 -10.30 9.63
C GLY A 25 -10.90 -9.27 10.69
N THR A 26 -11.60 -9.24 11.83
CA THR A 26 -11.40 -8.24 12.90
C THR A 26 -9.92 -8.02 13.27
N ALA A 27 -9.11 -9.08 13.22
CA ALA A 27 -7.66 -9.01 13.40
C ALA A 27 -6.94 -8.06 12.41
N LYS A 28 -7.30 -8.09 11.13
CA LYS A 28 -6.72 -7.21 10.10
C LYS A 28 -7.17 -5.75 10.24
N LEU A 29 -8.37 -5.53 10.78
CA LEU A 29 -8.83 -4.18 11.11
C LEU A 29 -8.04 -3.60 12.29
N ALA A 30 -7.76 -4.40 13.31
CA ALA A 30 -6.90 -4.00 14.42
C ALA A 30 -5.48 -3.67 13.94
N GLU A 31 -4.88 -4.54 13.13
CA GLU A 31 -3.55 -4.30 12.54
C GLU A 31 -3.51 -3.04 11.68
N TRP A 32 -4.55 -2.79 10.87
CA TRP A 32 -4.65 -1.54 10.10
C TRP A 32 -4.73 -0.31 10.99
N TYR A 33 -5.51 -0.37 12.07
CA TYR A 33 -5.64 0.73 13.02
C TYR A 33 -4.31 1.03 13.73
N GLU A 34 -3.59 0.00 14.19
CA GLU A 34 -2.26 0.15 14.79
C GLU A 34 -1.27 0.82 13.81
N ARG A 35 -1.26 0.39 12.54
CA ARG A 35 -0.41 1.00 11.51
C ARG A 35 -0.73 2.48 11.28
N ASN A 36 -2.00 2.88 11.34
CA ASN A 36 -2.37 4.29 11.23
C ASN A 36 -1.90 5.11 12.43
N GLN A 37 -2.00 4.59 13.64
CA GLN A 37 -1.47 5.27 14.82
C GLN A 37 0.04 5.48 14.72
N VAL A 38 0.76 4.49 14.22
CA VAL A 38 2.21 4.60 13.95
C VAL A 38 2.51 5.69 12.93
N LEU A 39 1.73 5.78 11.84
CA LEU A 39 1.88 6.85 10.86
C LEU A 39 1.63 8.24 11.45
N GLU A 40 0.64 8.39 12.33
CA GLU A 40 0.39 9.66 13.03
C GLU A 40 1.54 10.07 13.95
N ILE A 41 2.21 9.10 14.58
CA ILE A 41 3.39 9.34 15.41
C ILE A 41 4.56 9.79 14.53
N ILE A 42 4.86 9.08 13.44
CA ILE A 42 5.93 9.46 12.50
C ILE A 42 5.69 10.87 11.93
N ALA A 43 4.44 11.21 11.62
CA ALA A 43 4.10 12.52 11.11
C ALA A 43 4.40 13.66 12.11
N LYS A 44 4.39 13.37 13.42
CA LYS A 44 4.75 14.33 14.48
C LYS A 44 6.24 14.30 14.81
N ASP A 45 6.86 13.13 14.72
CA ASP A 45 8.26 12.89 15.06
C ASP A 45 8.89 11.88 14.08
N ALA A 46 9.65 12.40 13.13
CA ALA A 46 10.31 11.59 12.10
C ALA A 46 11.47 10.75 12.65
N SER A 47 11.98 11.02 13.87
CA SER A 47 13.11 10.28 14.46
C SER A 47 12.78 8.81 14.73
N GLN A 48 11.50 8.47 14.87
CA GLN A 48 11.02 7.11 15.09
C GLN A 48 11.00 6.27 13.80
N LEU A 49 11.27 6.85 12.64
CA LEU A 49 11.13 6.18 11.35
C LEU A 49 12.11 5.01 11.20
N VAL A 50 13.38 5.19 11.58
CA VAL A 50 14.41 4.15 11.42
C VAL A 50 14.15 2.91 12.28
N PRO A 51 13.83 3.03 13.60
CA PRO A 51 13.38 1.89 14.39
C PRO A 51 12.20 1.13 13.77
N LEU A 52 11.23 1.86 13.22
CA LEU A 52 10.04 1.29 12.60
C LEU A 52 10.35 0.58 11.28
N MET A 53 11.27 1.12 10.48
CA MET A 53 11.75 0.44 9.27
C MET A 53 12.32 -0.92 9.61
N ARG A 54 13.13 -1.04 10.67
CA ARG A 54 13.66 -2.32 11.14
C ARG A 54 12.57 -3.26 11.65
N GLN A 55 11.62 -2.75 12.43
CA GLN A 55 10.54 -3.55 13.01
C GLN A 55 9.66 -4.19 11.92
N TYR A 56 9.33 -3.42 10.89
CA TYR A 56 8.44 -3.87 9.80
C TYR A 56 9.20 -4.46 8.60
N GLY A 57 10.54 -4.44 8.60
CA GLY A 57 11.36 -4.88 7.47
C GLY A 57 11.14 -4.01 6.22
N ILE A 58 11.05 -2.69 6.40
CA ILE A 58 10.83 -1.74 5.30
C ILE A 58 12.19 -1.27 4.79
N ASP A 59 12.49 -1.58 3.54
CA ASP A 59 13.76 -1.17 2.92
C ASP A 59 13.77 0.30 2.49
N TYR A 60 12.62 0.82 2.06
CA TYR A 60 12.49 2.15 1.47
C TYR A 60 11.28 2.91 2.00
N VAL A 61 11.46 4.20 2.22
CA VAL A 61 10.38 5.11 2.65
C VAL A 61 10.25 6.24 1.64
N ILE A 62 9.00 6.59 1.32
CA ILE A 62 8.68 7.71 0.44
C ILE A 62 8.04 8.80 1.30
N ALA A 63 8.59 10.02 1.22
CA ALA A 63 8.02 11.17 1.91
C ALA A 63 7.70 12.29 0.90
N PRO A 64 6.60 13.04 1.09
CA PRO A 64 6.25 14.20 0.28
C PRO A 64 7.06 15.45 0.66
N HIS A 65 7.91 15.37 1.68
CA HIS A 65 8.74 16.46 2.18
C HIS A 65 10.13 15.94 2.50
N ALA A 66 11.12 16.82 2.53
CA ALA A 66 12.46 16.46 2.95
C ALA A 66 12.48 16.10 4.45
N ILE A 67 12.95 14.90 4.77
CA ILE A 67 13.25 14.44 6.12
C ILE A 67 14.75 14.61 6.35
N GLU A 68 15.10 15.40 7.35
CA GLU A 68 16.48 15.58 7.80
C GLU A 68 16.74 14.60 8.96
N ASP A 69 17.30 13.43 8.63
CA ASP A 69 17.72 12.43 9.61
C ASP A 69 19.13 11.93 9.25
N ALA A 70 19.97 11.74 10.25
CA ALA A 70 21.35 11.28 10.07
C ALA A 70 21.43 9.82 9.61
N ASP A 71 20.43 9.02 9.98
CA ASP A 71 20.38 7.58 9.73
C ASP A 71 19.68 7.22 8.40
N LEU A 72 19.10 8.22 7.71
CA LEU A 72 18.45 8.04 6.41
C LEU A 72 19.36 8.53 5.27
N ALA A 73 19.58 7.67 4.28
CA ALA A 73 20.17 8.05 3.01
C ALA A 73 19.06 8.39 2.01
N ASN A 74 19.09 9.60 1.46
CA ASN A 74 18.28 9.94 0.29
C ASN A 74 18.84 9.22 -0.94
N VAL A 75 18.05 8.31 -1.51
CA VAL A 75 18.42 7.52 -2.70
C VAL A 75 17.89 8.17 -3.98
N PHE A 76 16.75 8.85 -3.90
CA PHE A 76 16.11 9.48 -5.04
C PHE A 76 15.23 10.65 -4.61
N GLN A 77 15.23 11.72 -5.40
CA GLN A 77 14.35 12.87 -5.18
C GLN A 77 13.81 13.40 -6.50
N ASN A 78 12.56 13.85 -6.49
CA ASN A 78 11.97 14.64 -7.57
C ASN A 78 11.14 15.78 -6.98
N GLU A 79 10.43 16.54 -7.84
CA GLU A 79 9.62 17.68 -7.41
C GLU A 79 8.44 17.32 -6.48
N LYS A 80 8.07 16.04 -6.38
CA LYS A 80 6.88 15.58 -5.66
C LYS A 80 7.19 14.74 -4.42
N TYR A 81 8.29 14.00 -4.42
CA TYR A 81 8.64 13.07 -3.35
C TYR A 81 10.14 12.81 -3.25
N TRP A 82 10.52 12.40 -2.05
CA TRP A 82 11.85 11.95 -1.67
C TRP A 82 11.79 10.48 -1.26
N VAL A 83 12.77 9.70 -1.68
CA VAL A 83 12.90 8.28 -1.35
C VAL A 83 14.14 8.10 -0.48
N TYR A 84 13.91 7.52 0.68
CA TYR A 84 14.92 7.27 1.68
C TYR A 84 15.15 5.76 1.84
N ARG A 85 16.37 5.41 2.21
CA ARG A 85 16.77 4.08 2.65
C ARG A 85 17.53 4.23 3.96
N GLU A 86 17.40 3.24 4.83
CA GLU A 86 18.29 3.11 5.99
C GLU A 86 19.75 2.99 5.52
N ARG A 87 20.67 3.69 6.19
CA ARG A 87 22.11 3.62 5.94
C ARG A 87 22.74 2.29 6.39
#